data_AF-A0A0E3NDC7-F1
#
_entry.id   AF-A0A0E3NDC7-F1
#
_cell.length_a   1.000
_cell.length_b   1.000
_cell.length_c   1.000
_cell.angle_alpha   90.00
_cell.angle_beta   90.00
_cell.angle_gamma   90.00
#
_symmetry.space_group_name_H-M   'P 1'
#
loop_
_entity.id
_entity.type
_entity.pdbx_description
1 polymer ?
#
loop_
_entity_poly.entity_id
_entity_poly.type
_entity_poly.pdbx_seq_one_letter_code
_entity_poly.pdbx_strand_id
1 'polypeptide(L)' 'MSGEKVIDVLLSLTEKYPELEPLIFEQPEEGSEIPAMRGSINVLINGNNVRHLDGLDTLLSDGDELAVLPPVSGG' A
#
# COMPACT_ATOMS: atom_id res chain seq x y z
N MET A 1 -20.25 -7.65 -3.60
CA MET A 1 -19.45 -6.51 -4.05
C MET A 1 -18.00 -6.89 -3.82
N SER A 2 -17.24 -7.12 -4.89
CA SER A 2 -15.79 -7.33 -4.79
C SER A 2 -15.17 -5.96 -5.01
N GLY A 3 -14.84 -5.24 -3.94
CA GLY A 3 -14.01 -4.03 -4.05
C GLY A 3 -12.56 -4.44 -4.28
N GLU A 4 -11.79 -3.63 -4.99
CA GLU A 4 -10.34 -3.78 -5.05
C GLU A 4 -9.77 -3.47 -3.66
N LYS A 5 -8.80 -4.25 -3.21
CA LYS A 5 -8.08 -3.95 -1.97
C LYS A 5 -6.94 -2.99 -2.24
N VAL A 6 -6.46 -2.32 -1.19
CA VAL A 6 -5.22 -1.51 -1.26
C VAL A 6 -4.06 -2.31 -1.84
N ILE A 7 -3.89 -3.58 -1.45
CA ILE A 7 -2.83 -4.44 -1.99
C ILE A 7 -2.90 -4.57 -3.51
N ASP A 8 -4.09 -4.74 -4.08
CA ASP A 8 -4.27 -4.96 -5.52
C ASP A 8 -3.81 -3.73 -6.31
N VAL A 9 -4.17 -2.53 -5.83
CA VAL A 9 -3.75 -1.26 -6.43
C VAL A 9 -2.24 -1.05 -6.30
N LEU A 10 -1.66 -1.33 -5.13
CA LEU A 10 -0.22 -1.18 -4.93
C LEU A 10 0.59 -2.17 -5.77
N LEU A 11 0.13 -3.42 -5.90
CA LEU A 11 0.75 -4.41 -6.78
C LEU A 11 0.71 -3.95 -8.23
N SER A 12 -0.46 -3.48 -8.72
CA SER A 12 -0.58 -2.94 -10.08
C SER A 12 0.33 -1.72 -10.31
N LEU A 13 0.47 -0.86 -9.29
CA LEU A 13 1.39 0.29 -9.34
C LEU A 13 2.85 -0.17 -9.48
N THR A 14 3.26 -1.20 -8.73
CA THR A 14 4.63 -1.73 -8.77
C THR A 14 4.91 -2.57 -10.01
N GLU A 15 3.92 -3.25 -10.57
CA GLU A 15 4.04 -3.89 -11.90
C GLU A 15 4.33 -2.86 -12.98
N LYS A 16 3.68 -1.69 -12.90
CA LYS A 16 3.88 -0.58 -13.84
C LYS A 16 5.19 0.17 -13.61
N TYR A 17 5.62 0.28 -12.35
CA TYR A 17 6.85 0.97 -11.92
C TYR A 17 7.65 0.09 -10.94
N PRO A 18 8.44 -0.87 -11.45
CA PRO A 18 9.15 -1.84 -10.62
C PRO A 18 10.11 -1.22 -9.59
N GLU A 19 10.61 -0.01 -9.85
CA GLU A 19 11.44 0.75 -8.92
C GLU A 19 10.73 1.14 -7.61
N LEU A 20 9.39 1.14 -7.59
CA LEU A 20 8.60 1.44 -6.40
C LEU A 20 8.44 0.24 -5.48
N GLU A 21 8.54 -0.99 -6.00
CA GLU A 21 8.38 -2.21 -5.22
C GLU A 21 9.29 -2.25 -3.99
N PRO A 22 10.62 -2.06 -4.12
CA PRO A 22 11.51 -2.05 -2.96
C PRO A 22 11.34 -0.79 -2.10
N LEU A 23 10.56 0.21 -2.50
CA LEU A 23 10.27 1.38 -1.67
C LEU A 23 9.01 1.15 -0.83
N ILE A 24 8.01 0.47 -1.38
CA ILE A 24 6.68 0.25 -0.77
C ILE A 24 6.63 -1.03 0.06
N PHE A 25 7.24 -2.10 -0.42
CA PHE A 25 7.19 -3.43 0.21
C PHE A 25 8.54 -3.81 0.84
N GLU A 26 8.47 -4.58 1.91
CA GLU A 26 9.63 -5.29 2.46
C GLU A 26 10.08 -6.38 1.50
N GLN A 27 11.30 -6.91 1.72
CA GLN A 27 11.74 -8.06 0.94
C GLN A 27 10.77 -9.24 1.17
N PRO A 28 10.37 -9.96 0.10
CA PRO A 28 9.48 -11.10 0.24
C PRO A 28 10.04 -12.13 1.22
N GLU A 29 9.26 -12.49 2.23
CA GLU A 29 9.58 -13.60 3.11
C GLU A 29 9.33 -14.92 2.37
N GLU A 30 10.23 -15.88 2.53
CA GLU A 30 10.12 -17.19 1.88
C GLU A 30 8.81 -17.89 2.29
N GLY A 31 7.95 -18.16 1.31
CA GLY A 31 6.63 -18.77 1.52
C GLY A 31 5.48 -17.79 1.76
N SER A 32 5.70 -16.47 1.73
CA SER A 32 4.60 -15.49 1.77
C SER A 32 4.05 -15.21 0.37
N GLU A 33 2.73 -15.32 0.21
CA GLU A 33 2.04 -14.94 -1.04
C GLU A 33 1.77 -13.44 -1.13
N ILE A 34 1.66 -12.76 0.02
CA ILE A 34 1.34 -11.33 0.10
C ILE A 34 2.58 -10.58 0.62
N PRO A 35 3.03 -9.52 -0.07
CA PRO A 35 4.15 -8.72 0.40
C PRO A 35 3.76 -7.89 1.63
N ALA A 36 4.68 -7.79 2.59
CA ALA A 36 4.51 -6.90 3.73
C ALA A 36 4.82 -5.45 3.33
N MET A 37 3.99 -4.49 3.76
CA MET A 37 4.25 -3.06 3.53
C MET A 37 5.40 -2.58 4.41
N ARG A 38 6.30 -1.77 3.85
CA ARG A 38 7.38 -1.15 4.61
C ARG A 38 6.88 -0.31 5.77
N GLY A 39 7.51 -0.47 6.93
CA GLY A 39 7.21 0.27 8.15
C GLY A 39 7.26 1.79 8.00
N SER A 40 8.13 2.27 7.10
CA SER A 40 8.46 3.69 6.93
C SER A 40 7.56 4.43 5.93
N ILE A 41 6.82 3.72 5.08
CA ILE A 41 5.91 4.31 4.08
C ILE A 41 4.54 4.52 4.67
N ASN A 42 3.88 5.63 4.33
CA ASN A 42 2.48 5.86 4.68
C ASN A 42 1.60 5.66 3.45
N VAL A 43 0.53 4.87 3.59
CA VAL A 43 -0.50 4.73 2.58
C VAL A 43 -1.80 5.27 3.16
N LEU A 44 -2.46 6.18 2.45
CA LEU A 44 -3.65 6.87 2.90
C LEU A 44 -4.80 6.66 1.92
N ILE A 45 -6.00 6.45 2.42
CA ILE A 45 -7.26 6.48 1.66
C ILE A 45 -8.03 7.71 2.11
N ASN A 46 -8.29 8.64 1.21
CA ASN A 46 -9.01 9.89 1.51
C ASN A 46 -8.44 10.62 2.74
N GLY A 47 -7.10 10.61 2.88
CA GLY A 47 -6.38 11.23 4.00
C GLY A 47 -6.28 10.39 5.28
N ASN A 48 -6.87 9.20 5.35
CA ASN A 48 -6.77 8.30 6.51
C ASN A 48 -5.73 7.20 6.27
N ASN A 49 -4.78 7.03 7.19
CA ASN A 49 -3.74 6.02 7.04
C ASN A 49 -4.32 4.61 7.17
N VAL A 50 -3.99 3.73 6.21
CA VAL A 50 -4.49 2.34 6.16
C VAL A 50 -4.08 1.52 7.38
N ARG A 51 -3.01 1.89 8.10
CA ARG A 51 -2.61 1.26 9.36
C ARG A 51 -3.63 1.44 10.50
N HIS A 52 -4.54 2.40 10.38
CA HIS A 52 -5.66 2.61 11.30
C HIS A 52 -6.95 1.94 10.82
N LEU A 53 -6.90 1.25 9.67
CA LEU A 53 -7.97 0.49 9.05
C LEU A 53 -7.56 -0.99 9.02
N ASP A 54 -7.92 -1.73 7.96
CA ASP A 54 -7.55 -3.14 7.75
C ASP A 54 -6.20 -3.28 7.03
N GLY A 55 -5.35 -2.24 7.04
CA GLY A 55 -4.06 -2.26 6.37
C GLY A 55 -4.19 -2.47 4.86
N LEU A 56 -3.37 -3.37 4.32
CA LEU A 56 -3.37 -3.73 2.90
C LEU A 56 -4.66 -4.43 2.44
N ASP A 57 -5.43 -5.00 3.39
CA ASP A 57 -6.71 -5.64 3.12
C ASP A 57 -7.89 -4.66 3.07
N THR A 58 -7.65 -3.37 3.32
CA THR A 58 -8.71 -2.35 3.26
C THR A 58 -9.33 -2.32 1.87
N LEU A 59 -10.66 -2.46 1.82
CA LEU A 59 -11.44 -2.39 0.57
C LEU A 59 -11.58 -0.95 0.11
N LEU A 60 -11.40 -0.74 -1.19
CA LEU A 60 -11.60 0.53 -1.87
C LEU A 60 -12.98 0.59 -2.54
N SER A 61 -13.52 1.80 -2.58
CA SER A 61 -14.71 2.15 -3.36
C SER A 61 -14.33 3.00 -4.55
N ASP A 62 -15.19 3.01 -5.57
CA ASP A 62 -15.01 3.90 -6.72
C ASP A 62 -14.96 5.37 -6.25
N GLY A 63 -13.99 6.11 -6.76
CA GLY A 63 -13.70 7.49 -6.37
C GLY A 63 -12.81 7.68 -5.14
N ASP A 64 -12.39 6.61 -4.46
CA ASP A 64 -11.40 6.73 -3.38
C ASP A 64 -10.03 7.20 -3.91
N GLU A 65 -9.40 8.12 -3.18
CA GLU A 65 -8.05 8.59 -3.47
C GLU A 65 -7.01 7.88 -2.60
N LEU A 66 -6.08 7.18 -3.25
CA LEU A 66 -4.94 6.55 -2.59
C LEU A 66 -3.69 7.44 -2.69
N ALA A 67 -3.09 7.78 -1.55
CA ALA A 67 -1.80 8.47 -1.50
C ALA A 67 -0.71 7.59 -0.88
N VAL A 68 0.41 7.43 -1.58
CA VAL A 68 1.60 6.74 -1.09
C VAL A 68 2.68 7.77 -0.80
N LEU A 69 3.03 7.93 0.48
CA LEU A 69 3.93 8.98 0.94
C LEU A 69 5.22 8.36 1.49
N PRO A 70 6.39 8.92 1.14
CA PRO A 70 7.66 8.51 1.74
C PRO A 70 7.65 8.78 3.26
N PRO A 71 8.65 8.24 3.99
CA PRO A 71 8.79 8.53 5.41
C PRO A 71 8.96 10.04 5.61
N VAL A 72 8.09 10.63 6.43
CA VAL A 72 8.19 12.05 6.78
C VAL A 72 8.98 12.17 8.09
N SER A 73 10.21 12.69 8.02
CA SER A 73 10.90 13.19 9.20
C SER A 73 10.30 14.56 9.53
N GLY A 74 9.66 14.69 10.69
CA GLY A 74 9.20 15.99 11.18
C GLY A 74 10.38 16.97 11.25
N GLY A 75 10.17 18.18 10.75
CA GLY A 75 11.08 19.32 10.95
C GLY A 75 10.88 19.96 12.32
#